data_AF-K3W709-F1
#
_entry.id   AF-K3W709-F1
#
_cell.length_a   1.000
_cell.length_b   1.000
_cell.length_c   1.000
_cell.angle_alpha   90.00
_cell.angle_beta   90.00
_cell.angle_gamma   90.00
#
_symmetry.space_group_name_H-M   'P 1'
#
loop_
_entity.id
_entity.type
_entity.pdbx_description
1 polymer ?
#
loop_
_entity_poly.entity_id
_entity_poly.type
_entity_poly.pdbx_seq_one_letter_code
_entity_poly.pdbx_strand_id
1 'polypeptide(L)'
;MNTAGWTLTRVHEGWSDAQVHALLQAFRAHAVEYIYASDSVFAASVCAEFPDKAEGVITEMMRSLMSQFALAMDTKTFRNGVLKLDDGQVVLVHEHLYETTANLAENQNGGIWHPDELSRFFKKIKQYQDLLLRNSDIFFSRVQIWGKSITESRAKFYAIRDLYEWEKKADNRESRSEVEQMRFNVLQNLFHNVLPATRDKDTSAFAKMPNLWSPGDLDVLLQFLVKITLDIQEKGSSDLINVVATTLNRTEQSLAGKLLDMRKIYLRKSTYSRAAHLPDVIFDPDSVAHKIFEADWSDPKDPFAFGYLALKYKSKWSGQATLSKHNA
;
A
#
# COMPACT_ATOMS: atom_id res chain seq x y z
N MET A 1 -22.34 -16.65 -18.45
CA MET A 1 -22.18 -15.29 -17.89
C MET A 1 -20.70 -15.02 -17.75
N ASN A 2 -20.19 -14.08 -18.54
CA ASN A 2 -18.77 -13.76 -18.70
C ASN A 2 -18.16 -13.23 -17.40
N THR A 3 -17.38 -14.07 -16.71
CA THR A 3 -16.39 -13.62 -15.74
C THR A 3 -15.12 -13.25 -16.50
N ALA A 4 -15.13 -12.05 -17.10
CA ALA A 4 -13.90 -11.43 -17.58
C ALA A 4 -12.99 -11.18 -16.36
N GLY A 5 -12.02 -12.06 -16.17
CA GLY A 5 -10.87 -11.75 -15.33
C GLY A 5 -10.17 -10.55 -15.94
N TRP A 6 -10.19 -9.42 -15.22
CA TRP A 6 -9.42 -8.24 -15.57
C TRP A 6 -7.94 -8.58 -15.45
N THR A 7 -7.34 -9.01 -16.55
CA THR A 7 -5.90 -8.90 -16.78
C THR A 7 -5.63 -7.47 -17.26
N LEU A 8 -4.47 -6.92 -16.91
CA LEU A 8 -3.93 -5.66 -17.42
C LEU A 8 -3.82 -5.57 -18.98
N THR A 9 -4.36 -6.56 -19.69
CA THR A 9 -4.32 -6.81 -21.13
C THR A 9 -4.76 -5.67 -22.05
N ARG A 10 -5.55 -4.68 -21.60
CA ARG A 10 -5.92 -3.55 -22.48
C ARG A 10 -4.93 -2.38 -22.47
N VAL A 11 -4.04 -2.35 -21.49
CA VAL A 11 -3.08 -1.24 -21.28
C VAL A 11 -1.66 -1.66 -21.68
N HIS A 12 -1.43 -2.97 -21.83
CA HIS A 12 -0.15 -3.60 -22.15
C HIS A 12 0.09 -3.85 -23.64
N GLU A 13 -0.75 -3.38 -24.57
CA GLU A 13 -0.47 -3.58 -25.99
C GLU A 13 0.88 -2.92 -26.34
N GLY A 14 1.90 -3.75 -26.56
CA GLY A 14 3.27 -3.32 -26.83
C GLY A 14 4.17 -3.09 -25.60
N TRP A 15 3.73 -3.39 -24.37
CA TRP A 15 4.55 -3.31 -23.15
C TRP A 15 4.78 -4.69 -22.52
N SER A 16 6.04 -5.08 -22.37
CA SER A 16 6.42 -6.27 -21.60
C SER A 16 6.32 -6.03 -20.09
N ASP A 17 6.16 -7.10 -19.30
CA ASP A 17 6.14 -7.02 -17.83
C ASP A 17 7.40 -6.36 -17.27
N ALA A 18 8.56 -6.64 -17.87
CA ALA A 18 9.83 -6.01 -17.51
C ALA A 18 9.82 -4.49 -17.77
N GLN A 19 9.27 -4.04 -18.92
CA GLN A 19 9.14 -2.61 -19.22
C GLN A 19 8.17 -1.91 -18.26
N VAL A 20 7.05 -2.56 -17.90
CA VAL A 20 6.11 -2.00 -16.93
C VAL A 20 6.75 -1.92 -15.55
N HIS A 21 7.50 -2.94 -15.14
CA HIS A 21 8.23 -2.89 -13.88
C HIS A 21 9.30 -1.78 -13.87
N ALA A 22 10.07 -1.62 -14.96
CA ALA A 22 11.01 -0.52 -15.09
C ALA A 22 10.29 0.83 -14.98
N LEU A 23 9.12 1.00 -15.60
CA LEU A 23 8.34 2.24 -15.50
C LEU A 23 7.84 2.49 -14.07
N LEU A 24 7.50 1.45 -13.33
CA LEU A 24 7.15 1.56 -11.91
C LEU A 24 8.34 1.97 -11.03
N GLN A 25 9.55 1.51 -11.36
CA GLN A 25 10.79 1.96 -10.68
C GLN A 25 11.13 3.40 -11.03
N ALA A 26 11.04 3.77 -12.31
CA ALA A 26 11.22 5.14 -12.78
C ALA A 26 10.20 6.09 -12.14
N PHE A 27 8.93 5.70 -12.06
CA PHE A 27 7.92 6.45 -11.31
C PHE A 27 8.29 6.61 -9.84
N ARG A 28 8.83 5.58 -9.18
CA ARG A 28 9.29 5.68 -7.79
C ARG A 28 10.42 6.69 -7.61
N ALA A 29 11.38 6.73 -8.53
CA ALA A 29 12.47 7.69 -8.50
C ALA A 29 12.00 9.13 -8.80
N HIS A 30 11.03 9.29 -9.72
CA HIS A 30 10.59 10.58 -10.25
C HIS A 30 9.16 10.97 -9.82
N ALA A 31 8.64 10.41 -8.72
CA ALA A 31 7.25 10.63 -8.30
C ALA A 31 6.96 12.11 -7.98
N VAL A 32 7.93 12.82 -7.42
CA VAL A 32 7.79 14.26 -7.12
C VAL A 32 7.76 15.07 -8.41
N GLU A 33 8.61 14.78 -9.40
CA GLU A 33 8.57 15.44 -10.72
C GLU A 33 7.21 15.20 -11.41
N TYR A 34 6.69 13.97 -11.36
CA TYR A 34 5.37 13.64 -11.89
C TYR A 34 4.27 14.51 -11.27
N ILE A 35 4.28 14.70 -9.94
CA ILE A 35 3.25 15.45 -9.22
C ILE A 35 3.36 16.97 -9.48
N TYR A 36 4.59 17.51 -9.47
CA TYR A 36 4.85 18.94 -9.38
C TYR A 36 5.20 19.62 -10.71
N ALA A 37 5.64 18.88 -11.73
CA ALA A 37 5.91 19.42 -13.07
C ALA A 37 4.74 19.15 -14.03
N SER A 38 4.78 18.03 -14.75
CA SER A 38 3.73 17.52 -15.62
C SER A 38 4.06 16.11 -16.08
N ASP A 39 3.05 15.38 -16.57
CA ASP A 39 3.24 14.04 -17.15
C ASP A 39 4.25 14.04 -18.32
N SER A 40 4.35 15.15 -19.06
CA SER A 40 5.28 15.31 -20.18
C SER A 40 6.71 15.51 -19.70
N VAL A 41 6.92 16.27 -18.62
CA VAL A 41 8.26 16.45 -18.02
C VAL A 41 8.73 15.12 -17.45
N PHE A 42 7.87 14.40 -16.73
CA PHE A 42 8.17 13.04 -16.27
C PHE A 42 8.54 12.11 -17.44
N ALA A 43 7.74 12.08 -18.51
CA ALA A 43 8.01 11.21 -19.65
C ALA A 43 9.35 11.54 -20.33
N ALA A 44 9.69 12.83 -20.44
CA ALA A 44 10.99 13.27 -20.95
C ALA A 44 12.15 12.86 -20.01
N SER A 45 11.98 12.90 -18.68
CA SER A 45 13.00 12.46 -17.72
C SER A 45 13.33 10.98 -17.86
N VAL A 46 12.35 10.14 -18.20
CA VAL A 46 12.50 8.66 -18.20
C VAL A 46 12.60 8.06 -19.61
N CYS A 47 12.45 8.85 -20.68
CA CYS A 47 12.43 8.33 -22.05
C CYS A 47 13.73 7.60 -22.45
N ALA A 48 14.86 7.98 -21.85
CA ALA A 48 16.15 7.33 -22.06
C ALA A 48 16.15 5.84 -21.62
N GLU A 49 15.30 5.48 -20.65
CA GLU A 49 15.13 4.10 -20.17
C GLU A 49 14.25 3.24 -21.09
N PHE A 50 13.52 3.87 -22.02
CA PHE A 50 12.58 3.22 -22.94
C PHE A 50 12.89 3.61 -24.39
N PRO A 51 14.01 3.17 -24.98
CA PRO A 51 14.47 3.61 -26.30
C PRO A 51 13.50 3.26 -27.44
N ASP A 52 12.61 2.28 -27.23
CA ASP A 52 11.59 1.85 -28.17
C ASP A 52 10.22 2.54 -27.95
N LYS A 53 10.10 3.45 -26.98
CA LYS A 53 8.85 4.13 -26.62
C LYS A 53 8.99 5.64 -26.80
N ALA A 54 8.05 6.23 -27.55
CA ALA A 54 7.92 7.69 -27.61
C ALA A 54 7.37 8.24 -26.28
N GLU A 55 7.73 9.48 -25.92
CA GLU A 55 7.26 10.15 -24.70
C GLU A 55 5.74 10.09 -24.53
N GLY A 56 4.98 10.31 -25.62
CA GLY A 56 3.52 10.23 -25.59
C GLY A 56 2.98 8.84 -25.17
N VAL A 57 3.67 7.78 -25.56
CA VAL A 57 3.32 6.39 -25.20
C VAL A 57 3.62 6.14 -23.72
N ILE A 58 4.74 6.66 -23.21
CA ILE A 58 5.09 6.59 -21.77
C ILE A 58 4.05 7.35 -20.94
N THR A 59 3.70 8.56 -21.37
CA THR A 59 2.66 9.37 -20.71
C THR A 59 1.31 8.63 -20.68
N GLU A 60 0.88 8.04 -21.80
CA GLU A 60 -0.38 7.30 -21.88
C GLU A 60 -0.37 6.07 -20.96
N MET A 61 0.73 5.32 -20.95
CA MET A 61 0.91 4.18 -20.06
C MET A 61 0.82 4.60 -18.59
N MET A 62 1.52 5.66 -18.20
CA MET A 62 1.53 6.17 -16.83
C MET A 62 0.14 6.65 -16.38
N ARG A 63 -0.59 7.39 -17.24
CA ARG A 63 -1.97 7.80 -16.98
C ARG A 63 -2.90 6.61 -16.78
N SER A 64 -2.72 5.56 -17.59
CA SER A 64 -3.53 4.36 -17.48
C SER A 64 -3.25 3.59 -16.18
N LEU A 65 -1.97 3.48 -15.77
CA LEU A 65 -1.59 2.92 -14.47
C LEU A 65 -2.19 3.73 -13.32
N MET A 66 -2.10 5.06 -13.37
CA MET A 66 -2.70 5.95 -12.37
C MET A 66 -4.23 5.81 -12.31
N SER A 67 -4.91 5.73 -13.45
CA SER A 67 -6.37 5.53 -13.47
C SER A 67 -6.77 4.19 -12.84
N GLN A 68 -6.02 3.12 -13.07
CA GLN A 68 -6.27 1.82 -12.45
C GLN A 68 -5.95 1.84 -10.95
N PHE A 69 -4.88 2.54 -10.58
CA PHE A 69 -4.49 2.71 -9.20
C PHE A 69 -5.53 3.48 -8.39
N ALA A 70 -6.11 4.55 -8.93
CA ALA A 70 -7.22 5.26 -8.31
C ALA A 70 -8.40 4.32 -8.00
N LEU A 71 -8.80 3.48 -8.97
CA LEU A 71 -9.85 2.48 -8.77
C LEU A 71 -9.45 1.46 -7.68
N ALA A 72 -8.19 1.02 -7.66
CA ALA A 72 -7.68 0.09 -6.66
C ALA A 72 -7.66 0.69 -5.24
N MET A 73 -7.36 1.99 -5.10
CA MET A 73 -7.46 2.71 -3.84
C MET A 73 -8.91 2.77 -3.32
N ASP A 74 -9.86 3.10 -4.19
CA ASP A 74 -11.28 3.24 -3.81
C ASP A 74 -11.91 1.89 -3.43
N THR A 75 -11.57 0.83 -4.18
CA THR A 75 -12.13 -0.51 -3.98
C THR A 75 -11.30 -1.38 -3.03
N LYS A 76 -10.13 -0.90 -2.60
CA LYS A 76 -9.13 -1.64 -1.81
C LYS A 76 -8.66 -2.93 -2.48
N THR A 77 -8.72 -3.02 -3.81
CA THR A 77 -8.30 -4.21 -4.57
C THR A 77 -6.92 -4.01 -5.20
N PHE A 78 -5.88 -4.09 -4.38
CA PHE A 78 -4.50 -3.90 -4.84
C PHE A 78 -3.91 -5.11 -5.60
N ARG A 79 -4.57 -6.28 -5.55
CA ARG A 79 -4.01 -7.55 -6.03
C ARG A 79 -4.38 -7.95 -7.47
N ASN A 80 -5.00 -7.04 -8.22
CA ASN A 80 -5.46 -7.34 -9.58
C ASN A 80 -4.43 -7.05 -10.67
N GLY A 81 -3.29 -6.42 -10.33
CA GLY A 81 -2.20 -6.17 -11.27
C GLY A 81 -0.95 -6.90 -10.85
N VAL A 82 -0.53 -7.89 -11.64
CA VAL A 82 0.59 -8.78 -11.34
C VAL A 82 1.50 -8.81 -12.55
N LEU A 83 2.77 -8.51 -12.34
CA LEU A 83 3.85 -8.69 -13.31
C LEU A 83 4.65 -9.93 -12.93
N LYS A 84 5.06 -10.70 -13.94
CA LYS A 84 5.99 -11.82 -13.78
C LYS A 84 7.30 -11.48 -14.46
N LEU A 85 8.36 -11.37 -13.67
CA LEU A 85 9.70 -11.07 -14.16
C LEU A 85 10.43 -12.36 -14.55
N ASP A 86 11.45 -12.23 -15.41
CA ASP A 86 12.20 -13.37 -15.96
C ASP A 86 12.98 -14.17 -14.89
N ASP A 87 13.28 -13.53 -13.75
CA ASP A 87 13.91 -14.14 -12.58
C ASP A 87 12.91 -14.89 -11.67
N GLY A 88 11.63 -14.95 -12.06
CA GLY A 88 10.56 -15.55 -11.28
C GLY A 88 9.94 -14.63 -10.24
N GLN A 89 10.45 -13.40 -10.07
CA GLN A 89 9.89 -12.44 -9.14
C GLN A 89 8.49 -11.99 -9.60
N VAL A 90 7.61 -11.86 -8.62
CA VAL A 90 6.25 -11.35 -8.80
C VAL A 90 6.18 -9.92 -8.25
N VAL A 91 5.68 -9.00 -9.07
CA VAL A 91 5.41 -7.62 -8.63
C VAL A 91 3.91 -7.33 -8.68
N LEU A 92 3.35 -6.91 -7.54
CA LEU A 92 1.99 -6.42 -7.47
C LEU A 92 1.94 -4.93 -7.79
N VAL A 93 1.48 -4.59 -8.99
CA VAL A 93 1.52 -3.22 -9.56
C VAL A 93 0.90 -2.19 -8.63
N HIS A 94 -0.32 -2.43 -8.13
CA HIS A 94 -1.00 -1.44 -7.29
C HIS A 94 -0.44 -1.38 -5.87
N GLU A 95 0.17 -2.46 -5.35
CA GLU A 95 0.88 -2.40 -4.07
C GLU A 95 2.16 -1.58 -4.21
N HIS A 96 2.92 -1.76 -5.30
CA HIS A 96 4.11 -0.95 -5.59
C HIS A 96 3.76 0.54 -5.75
N LEU A 97 2.70 0.87 -6.48
CA LEU A 97 2.22 2.25 -6.61
C LEU A 97 1.77 2.81 -5.26
N TYR A 98 1.06 2.01 -4.47
CA TYR A 98 0.65 2.40 -3.12
C TYR A 98 1.86 2.69 -2.23
N GLU A 99 2.86 1.80 -2.16
CA GLU A 99 4.07 2.01 -1.35
C GLU A 99 4.85 3.24 -1.81
N THR A 100 5.00 3.41 -3.12
CA THR A 100 5.64 4.59 -3.71
C THR A 100 4.94 5.87 -3.26
N THR A 101 3.62 5.91 -3.41
CA THR A 101 2.82 7.09 -3.05
C THR A 101 2.79 7.33 -1.55
N ALA A 102 2.62 6.28 -0.74
CA ALA A 102 2.50 6.40 0.71
C ALA A 102 3.79 6.94 1.36
N ASN A 103 4.95 6.76 0.72
CA ASN A 103 6.24 7.29 1.18
C ASN A 103 6.48 8.77 0.84
N LEU A 104 5.62 9.38 0.02
CA LEU A 104 5.71 10.79 -0.32
C LEU A 104 5.53 11.69 0.92
N ALA A 105 6.24 12.83 0.95
CA ALA A 105 6.21 13.77 2.08
C ALA A 105 4.79 14.32 2.33
N GLU A 106 4.04 14.50 1.25
CA GLU A 106 2.65 14.95 1.23
C GLU A 106 1.69 13.98 1.92
N ASN A 107 2.10 12.71 2.02
CA ASN A 107 1.30 11.61 2.57
C ASN A 107 1.71 11.23 4.00
N GLN A 108 2.76 11.84 4.54
CA GLN A 108 3.18 11.65 5.93
C GLN A 108 2.15 12.22 6.91
N ASN A 109 1.37 13.22 6.49
CA ASN A 109 0.36 13.89 7.31
C ASN A 109 -0.93 14.09 6.52
N GLY A 110 -2.10 13.85 7.13
CA GLY A 110 -3.40 14.14 6.51
C GLY A 110 -3.94 13.05 5.58
N GLY A 111 -3.32 11.87 5.56
CA GLY A 111 -3.75 10.71 4.79
C GLY A 111 -3.25 10.70 3.34
N ILE A 112 -3.47 9.57 2.67
CA ILE A 112 -2.88 9.35 1.34
C ILE A 112 -3.58 10.17 0.27
N TRP A 113 -2.76 10.80 -0.57
CA TRP A 113 -3.11 11.42 -1.82
C TRP A 113 -2.78 10.49 -2.97
N HIS A 114 -3.75 10.32 -3.87
CA HIS A 114 -3.45 9.85 -5.20
C HIS A 114 -2.68 10.96 -5.97
N PRO A 115 -1.62 10.67 -6.74
CA PRO A 115 -0.81 11.68 -7.43
C PRO A 115 -1.65 12.65 -8.28
N ASP A 116 -2.52 12.12 -9.16
CA ASP A 116 -3.37 12.96 -10.01
C ASP A 116 -4.42 13.76 -9.23
N GLU A 117 -4.83 13.30 -8.04
CA GLU A 117 -5.74 14.04 -7.17
C GLU A 117 -5.02 15.25 -6.59
N LEU A 118 -3.79 15.06 -6.12
CA LEU A 118 -2.94 16.10 -5.57
C LEU A 118 -2.60 17.18 -6.62
N SER A 119 -2.17 16.78 -7.81
CA SER A 119 -1.89 17.74 -8.89
C SER A 119 -3.15 18.54 -9.29
N ARG A 120 -4.33 17.90 -9.32
CA ARG A 120 -5.61 18.60 -9.53
C ARG A 120 -5.96 19.54 -8.38
N PHE A 121 -5.67 19.13 -7.15
CA PHE A 121 -5.91 19.94 -5.95
C PHE A 121 -5.08 21.23 -5.96
N PHE A 122 -3.79 21.15 -6.33
CA PHE A 122 -2.94 22.34 -6.50
C PHE A 122 -3.48 23.31 -7.55
N LYS A 123 -3.95 22.80 -8.70
CA LYS A 123 -4.59 23.63 -9.73
C LYS A 123 -5.83 24.36 -9.18
N LYS A 124 -6.68 23.67 -8.40
CA LYS A 124 -7.85 24.30 -7.76
C LYS A 124 -7.46 25.34 -6.71
N ILE A 125 -6.47 25.08 -5.86
CA ILE A 125 -5.99 26.06 -4.88
C ILE A 125 -5.57 27.34 -5.59
N LYS A 126 -4.73 27.21 -6.63
CA LYS A 126 -4.27 28.35 -7.43
C LYS A 126 -5.43 29.10 -8.10
N GLN A 127 -6.40 28.37 -8.64
CA GLN A 127 -7.57 28.95 -9.31
C GLN A 127 -8.46 29.77 -8.36
N TYR A 128 -8.62 29.33 -7.11
CA TYR A 128 -9.54 29.92 -6.14
C TYR A 128 -8.82 30.67 -5.01
N GLN A 129 -7.53 30.95 -5.15
CA GLN A 129 -6.68 31.49 -4.07
C GLN A 129 -7.21 32.80 -3.49
N ASP A 130 -7.84 33.63 -4.31
CA ASP A 130 -8.45 34.90 -3.90
C ASP A 130 -9.63 34.72 -2.94
N LEU A 131 -10.33 33.58 -3.02
CA LEU A 131 -11.44 33.25 -2.14
C LEU A 131 -10.97 32.90 -0.74
N LEU A 132 -9.75 32.42 -0.55
CA LEU A 132 -9.25 31.96 0.75
C LEU A 132 -9.29 33.09 1.80
N LEU A 133 -8.91 34.31 1.40
CA LEU A 133 -8.90 35.50 2.29
C LEU A 133 -10.28 36.16 2.39
N ARG A 134 -11.12 36.02 1.35
CA ARG A 134 -12.44 36.67 1.28
C ARG A 134 -13.52 35.87 1.98
N ASN A 135 -13.55 34.56 1.76
CA ASN A 135 -14.51 33.63 2.31
C ASN A 135 -13.95 32.19 2.26
N SER A 136 -13.40 31.76 3.38
CA SER A 136 -12.75 30.45 3.50
C SER A 136 -13.72 29.28 3.28
N ASP A 137 -14.99 29.40 3.65
CA ASP A 137 -15.98 28.34 3.44
C ASP A 137 -16.30 28.16 1.95
N ILE A 138 -16.45 29.26 1.20
CA ILE A 138 -16.61 29.19 -0.26
C ILE A 138 -15.33 28.62 -0.87
N PHE A 139 -14.14 29.06 -0.45
CA PHE A 139 -12.88 28.49 -0.91
C PHE A 139 -12.86 26.97 -0.77
N PHE A 140 -13.12 26.45 0.44
CA PHE A 140 -13.08 25.01 0.71
C PHE A 140 -14.20 24.23 -0.01
N SER A 141 -15.35 24.85 -0.28
CA SER A 141 -16.36 24.24 -1.16
C SER A 141 -15.89 24.11 -2.62
N ARG A 142 -15.10 25.07 -3.12
CA ARG A 142 -14.59 25.08 -4.50
C ARG A 142 -13.40 24.14 -4.68
N VAL A 143 -12.51 24.08 -3.69
CA VAL A 143 -11.34 23.19 -3.73
C VAL A 143 -11.64 21.77 -3.23
N GLN A 144 -12.89 21.48 -2.83
CA GLN A 144 -13.29 20.17 -2.31
C GLN A 144 -12.80 19.02 -3.21
N ILE A 145 -12.23 18.02 -2.54
CA ILE A 145 -11.75 16.79 -3.16
C ILE A 145 -12.97 15.88 -3.40
N TRP A 146 -13.04 15.29 -4.59
CA TRP A 146 -14.15 14.41 -4.94
C TRP A 146 -14.23 13.24 -3.95
N GLY A 147 -15.45 12.92 -3.48
CA GLY A 147 -15.65 11.84 -2.50
C GLY A 147 -15.19 12.16 -1.08
N LYS A 148 -14.67 13.36 -0.79
CA LYS A 148 -14.24 13.79 0.56
C LYS A 148 -15.14 14.90 1.09
N SER A 149 -15.23 15.01 2.41
CA SER A 149 -15.93 16.14 3.05
C SER A 149 -15.15 17.45 2.91
N ILE A 150 -15.83 18.59 3.10
CA ILE A 150 -15.17 19.91 3.19
C ILE A 150 -14.18 19.94 4.36
N THR A 151 -14.56 19.34 5.50
CA THR A 151 -13.69 19.21 6.68
C THR A 151 -12.42 18.43 6.37
N GLU A 152 -12.55 17.30 5.68
CA GLU A 152 -11.39 16.49 5.26
C GLU A 152 -10.52 17.22 4.25
N SER A 153 -11.13 17.89 3.27
CA SER A 153 -10.40 18.72 2.29
C SER A 153 -9.62 19.85 2.96
N ARG A 154 -10.21 20.49 4.00
CA ARG A 154 -9.56 21.51 4.82
C ARG A 154 -8.39 20.94 5.63
N ALA A 155 -8.57 19.78 6.26
CA ALA A 155 -7.48 19.12 7.00
C ALA A 155 -6.31 18.78 6.08
N LYS A 156 -6.60 18.20 4.90
CA LYS A 156 -5.62 17.89 3.86
C LYS A 156 -4.90 19.13 3.32
N PHE A 157 -5.60 20.24 3.09
CA PHE A 157 -5.00 21.52 2.71
C PHE A 157 -3.94 21.99 3.72
N TYR A 158 -4.29 22.00 5.01
CA TYR A 158 -3.38 22.46 6.05
C TYR A 158 -2.23 21.48 6.30
N ALA A 159 -2.40 20.18 6.06
CA ALA A 159 -1.31 19.20 6.12
C ALA A 159 -0.21 19.51 5.08
N ILE A 160 -0.59 19.88 3.85
CA ILE A 160 0.38 20.29 2.82
C ILE A 160 1.00 21.66 3.16
N ARG A 161 0.23 22.59 3.73
CA ARG A 161 0.79 23.86 4.22
C ARG A 161 1.82 23.63 5.33
N ASP A 162 1.60 22.66 6.20
CA ASP A 162 2.56 22.31 7.26
C ASP A 162 3.85 21.73 6.67
N LEU A 163 3.76 20.94 5.59
CA LEU A 163 4.93 20.50 4.81
C LEU A 163 5.70 21.70 4.26
N TYR A 164 5.02 22.67 3.63
CA TYR A 164 5.66 23.91 3.15
C TYR A 164 6.43 24.64 4.26
N GLU A 165 5.84 24.81 5.44
CA GLU A 165 6.52 25.49 6.55
C GLU A 165 7.71 24.70 7.09
N TRP A 166 7.60 23.37 7.11
CA TRP A 166 8.72 22.51 7.49
C TRP A 166 9.88 22.68 6.51
N GLU A 167 9.61 22.64 5.21
CA GLU A 167 10.62 22.85 4.17
C GLU A 167 11.21 24.26 4.23
N LYS A 168 10.38 25.29 4.42
CA LYS A 168 10.82 26.68 4.57
C LYS A 168 11.79 26.87 5.74
N LYS A 169 11.59 26.14 6.84
CA LYS A 169 12.50 26.16 7.99
C LYS A 169 13.80 25.39 7.71
N ALA A 170 13.71 24.29 6.96
CA ALA A 170 14.85 23.47 6.57
C ALA A 170 15.76 24.18 5.55
N ASP A 171 15.19 25.00 4.66
CA ASP A 171 15.93 25.82 3.67
C ASP A 171 17.02 26.69 4.31
N ASN A 172 16.75 27.17 5.52
CA ASN A 172 17.68 28.00 6.26
C ASN A 172 18.87 27.20 6.82
N ARG A 173 18.98 25.89 6.54
CA ARG A 173 19.94 24.97 7.18
C ARG A 173 20.74 24.10 6.22
N GLU A 174 20.20 23.67 5.06
CA GLU A 174 20.87 22.74 4.13
C GLU A 174 20.54 23.02 2.65
N SER A 175 21.42 22.57 1.73
CA SER A 175 21.19 22.65 0.28
C SER A 175 20.20 21.57 -0.18
N ARG A 176 19.09 21.99 -0.82
CA ARG A 176 18.08 21.10 -1.39
C ARG A 176 18.52 20.45 -2.71
N SER A 177 18.00 19.26 -2.98
CA SER A 177 18.04 18.70 -4.34
C SER A 177 17.16 19.52 -5.30
N GLU A 178 17.39 19.39 -6.61
CA GLU A 178 16.60 20.09 -7.64
C GLU A 178 15.11 19.76 -7.56
N VAL A 179 14.79 18.50 -7.26
CA VAL A 179 13.42 17.99 -7.13
C VAL A 179 12.72 18.56 -5.89
N GLU A 180 13.42 18.65 -4.76
CA GLU A 180 12.90 19.30 -3.55
C GLU A 180 12.72 20.80 -3.75
N GLN A 181 13.63 21.45 -4.49
CA GLN A 181 13.49 22.86 -4.83
C GLN A 181 12.26 23.10 -5.72
N MET A 182 11.98 22.21 -6.67
CA MET A 182 10.78 22.26 -7.51
C MET A 182 9.50 22.18 -6.65
N ARG A 183 9.42 21.17 -5.77
CA ARG A 183 8.30 21.03 -4.82
C ARG A 183 8.14 22.31 -3.99
N PHE A 184 9.23 22.78 -3.38
CA PHE A 184 9.21 23.97 -2.54
C PHE A 184 8.69 25.20 -3.28
N ASN A 185 9.12 25.43 -4.52
CA ASN A 185 8.68 26.57 -5.32
C ASN A 185 7.16 26.52 -5.58
N VAL A 186 6.61 25.35 -5.89
CA VAL A 186 5.16 25.17 -6.05
C VAL A 186 4.43 25.43 -4.74
N LEU A 187 4.90 24.84 -3.65
CA LEU A 187 4.31 25.03 -2.32
C LEU A 187 4.38 26.49 -1.85
N GLN A 188 5.49 27.17 -2.08
CA GLN A 188 5.67 28.59 -1.77
C GLN A 188 4.64 29.43 -2.50
N ASN A 189 4.47 29.22 -3.81
CA ASN A 189 3.46 29.94 -4.61
C ASN A 189 2.03 29.76 -4.10
N LEU A 190 1.71 28.60 -3.52
CA LEU A 190 0.38 28.30 -2.99
C LEU A 190 0.16 28.84 -1.58
N PHE A 191 1.18 28.75 -0.71
CA PHE A 191 1.01 28.85 0.74
C PHE A 191 1.72 30.03 1.41
N HIS A 192 2.52 30.84 0.70
CA HIS A 192 3.34 31.89 1.32
C HIS A 192 2.54 32.91 2.17
N ASN A 193 1.28 33.17 1.83
CA ASN A 193 0.38 34.09 2.54
C ASN A 193 -0.74 33.38 3.32
N VAL A 194 -0.64 32.06 3.49
CA VAL A 194 -1.68 31.28 4.18
C VAL A 194 -1.39 31.22 5.67
N LEU A 195 -2.31 31.76 6.47
CA LEU A 195 -2.22 31.73 7.92
C LEU A 195 -2.34 30.28 8.46
N PRO A 196 -1.70 29.96 9.60
CA PRO A 196 -1.86 28.67 10.24
C PRO A 196 -3.31 28.46 10.71
N ALA A 197 -3.81 27.22 10.60
CA ALA A 197 -5.07 26.85 11.20
C ALA A 197 -4.93 26.65 12.72
N THR A 198 -5.93 27.06 13.48
CA THR A 198 -6.21 26.49 14.80
C THR A 198 -6.62 25.03 14.61
N ARG A 199 -5.73 24.09 14.95
CA ARG A 199 -6.00 22.64 14.83
C ARG A 199 -7.08 22.22 15.81
N ASP A 200 -8.20 21.71 15.29
CA ASP A 200 -8.93 20.67 16.00
C ASP A 200 -8.09 19.40 15.95
N LYS A 201 -7.82 18.81 17.13
CA LYS A 201 -6.84 17.75 17.36
C LYS A 201 -7.11 16.42 16.63
N ASP A 202 -8.17 16.31 15.85
CA ASP A 202 -8.69 15.02 15.38
C ASP A 202 -8.31 14.66 13.92
N THR A 203 -7.11 15.06 13.49
CA THR A 203 -6.56 14.63 12.19
C THR A 203 -6.05 13.17 12.20
N SER A 204 -6.00 12.54 13.39
CA SER A 204 -5.55 11.15 13.57
C SER A 204 -6.43 10.12 12.85
N ALA A 205 -7.71 10.46 12.58
CA ALA A 205 -8.65 9.57 11.90
C ALA A 205 -8.31 9.36 10.42
N PHE A 206 -7.66 10.33 9.77
CA PHE A 206 -7.39 10.32 8.32
C PHE A 206 -6.00 9.77 7.97
N ALA A 207 -5.09 9.68 8.95
CA ALA A 207 -3.72 9.20 8.80
C ALA A 207 -3.59 7.66 8.84
N LYS A 208 -4.69 6.91 8.84
CA LYS A 208 -4.62 5.45 8.77
C LYS A 208 -4.16 5.04 7.36
N MET A 209 -2.84 4.96 7.16
CA MET A 209 -2.27 4.16 6.07
C MET A 209 -2.94 2.79 6.13
N PRO A 210 -3.58 2.31 5.04
CA PRO A 210 -3.76 0.88 4.84
C PRO A 210 -2.46 0.17 5.22
N ASN A 211 -2.53 -0.61 6.29
CA ASN A 211 -1.41 -1.39 6.77
C ASN A 211 -1.30 -2.59 5.81
N LEU A 212 -0.75 -2.36 4.61
CA LEU A 212 -0.57 -3.38 3.58
C LEU A 212 0.46 -4.39 4.07
N TRP A 213 0.28 -5.65 3.70
CA TRP A 213 1.20 -6.74 4.06
C TRP A 213 2.23 -6.89 2.95
N SER A 214 3.49 -6.54 3.21
CA SER A 214 4.59 -6.73 2.26
C SER A 214 4.88 -8.23 2.07
N PRO A 215 5.51 -8.67 0.97
CA PRO A 215 5.96 -10.06 0.81
C PRO A 215 6.82 -10.54 1.99
N GLY A 216 7.74 -9.70 2.48
CA GLY A 216 8.56 -10.00 3.65
C GLY A 216 7.75 -10.17 4.95
N ASP A 217 6.71 -9.36 5.15
CA ASP A 217 5.80 -9.55 6.29
C ASP A 217 5.07 -10.90 6.21
N LEU A 218 4.73 -11.36 5.00
CA LEU A 218 4.07 -12.66 4.79
C LEU A 218 5.00 -13.82 5.09
N ASP A 219 6.26 -13.72 4.66
CA ASP A 219 7.27 -14.74 4.95
C ASP A 219 7.51 -14.86 6.45
N VAL A 220 7.68 -13.72 7.14
CA VAL A 220 7.84 -13.70 8.59
C VAL A 220 6.60 -14.26 9.29
N LEU A 221 5.40 -13.84 8.90
CA LEU A 221 4.14 -14.38 9.44
C LEU A 221 4.04 -15.89 9.26
N LEU A 222 4.42 -16.41 8.09
CA LEU A 222 4.37 -17.82 7.79
C LEU A 222 5.41 -18.62 8.60
N GLN A 223 6.63 -18.11 8.75
CA GLN A 223 7.65 -18.72 9.61
C GLN A 223 7.17 -18.81 11.06
N PHE A 224 6.55 -17.75 11.58
CA PHE A 224 5.93 -17.77 12.91
C PHE A 224 4.81 -18.82 12.98
N LEU A 225 3.92 -18.87 11.99
CA LEU A 225 2.83 -19.84 11.97
C LEU A 225 3.36 -21.29 12.01
N VAL A 226 4.32 -21.61 11.14
CA VAL A 226 4.94 -22.94 11.08
C VAL A 226 5.59 -23.28 12.42
N LYS A 227 6.39 -22.38 12.98
CA LYS A 227 7.11 -22.63 14.22
C LYS A 227 6.18 -22.78 15.42
N ILE A 228 5.13 -21.94 15.51
CA ILE A 228 4.10 -22.06 16.55
C ILE A 228 3.39 -23.39 16.43
N THR A 229 2.98 -23.81 15.22
CA THR A 229 2.32 -25.10 15.00
C THR A 229 3.20 -26.25 15.48
N LEU A 230 4.48 -26.28 15.09
CA LEU A 230 5.42 -27.32 15.49
C LEU A 230 5.69 -27.32 17.00
N ASP A 231 5.93 -26.15 17.60
CA ASP A 231 6.13 -26.03 19.05
C ASP A 231 4.92 -26.56 19.84
N ILE A 232 3.69 -26.25 19.39
CA ILE A 232 2.48 -26.76 20.04
C ILE A 232 2.34 -28.28 19.87
N GLN A 233 2.64 -28.81 18.68
CA GLN A 233 2.61 -30.26 18.45
C GLN A 233 3.60 -31.00 19.35
N GLU A 234 4.80 -30.46 19.53
CA GLU A 234 5.86 -31.08 20.34
C GLU A 234 5.69 -30.86 21.86
N LYS A 235 5.38 -29.64 22.26
CA LYS A 235 5.46 -29.17 23.66
C LYS A 235 4.10 -28.81 24.26
N GLY A 236 3.05 -28.76 23.44
CA GLY A 236 1.70 -28.33 23.85
C GLY A 236 1.52 -26.80 23.93
N SER A 237 2.56 -26.01 23.75
CA SER A 237 2.52 -24.54 23.80
C SER A 237 3.65 -23.89 22.98
N SER A 238 3.52 -22.60 22.67
CA SER A 238 4.59 -21.80 22.06
C SER A 238 4.56 -20.36 22.57
N ASP A 239 5.68 -19.88 23.09
CA ASP A 239 5.80 -18.49 23.55
C ASP A 239 5.74 -17.48 22.40
N LEU A 240 5.96 -17.95 21.16
CA LEU A 240 5.96 -17.13 19.96
C LEU A 240 4.58 -16.49 19.65
N ILE A 241 3.50 -17.09 20.16
CA ILE A 241 2.12 -16.55 20.10
C ILE A 241 2.07 -15.13 20.68
N ASN A 242 2.88 -14.86 21.70
CA ASN A 242 2.86 -13.60 22.42
C ASN A 242 3.65 -12.48 21.72
N VAL A 243 4.62 -12.83 20.88
CA VAL A 243 5.55 -11.84 20.29
C VAL A 243 5.26 -11.54 18.83
N VAL A 244 4.64 -12.45 18.06
CA VAL A 244 4.44 -12.28 16.61
C VAL A 244 3.73 -10.98 16.23
N ALA A 245 2.71 -10.56 16.99
CA ALA A 245 1.97 -9.32 16.75
C ALA A 245 2.87 -8.10 16.91
N THR A 246 3.68 -8.07 17.96
CA THR A 246 4.66 -7.02 18.22
C THR A 246 5.76 -7.02 17.16
N THR A 247 6.29 -8.19 16.79
CA THR A 247 7.35 -8.32 15.77
C THR A 247 6.93 -7.78 14.42
N LEU A 248 5.70 -8.03 13.99
CA LEU A 248 5.17 -7.55 12.71
C LEU A 248 4.53 -6.16 12.79
N ASN A 249 4.52 -5.54 13.98
CA ASN A 249 3.79 -4.29 14.25
C ASN A 249 2.30 -4.38 13.82
N ARG A 250 1.63 -5.49 14.15
CA ARG A 250 0.23 -5.80 13.81
C ARG A 250 -0.60 -6.12 15.04
N THR A 251 -1.92 -6.05 14.89
CA THR A 251 -2.86 -6.58 15.88
C THR A 251 -3.08 -8.08 15.67
N GLU A 252 -3.45 -8.79 16.73
CA GLU A 252 -3.79 -10.23 16.68
C GLU A 252 -4.91 -10.52 15.69
N GLN A 253 -5.94 -9.65 15.65
CA GLN A 253 -7.02 -9.74 14.68
C GLN A 253 -6.52 -9.59 13.23
N SER A 254 -5.53 -8.71 13.01
CA SER A 254 -4.91 -8.53 11.68
C SER A 254 -4.17 -9.79 11.24
N LEU A 255 -3.42 -10.44 12.16
CA LEU A 255 -2.73 -11.71 11.89
C LEU A 255 -3.73 -12.81 11.48
N ALA A 256 -4.73 -13.07 12.31
CA ALA A 256 -5.71 -14.12 12.07
C ALA A 256 -6.54 -13.86 10.80
N GLY A 257 -6.92 -12.59 10.58
CA GLY A 257 -7.63 -12.17 9.36
C GLY A 257 -6.78 -12.36 8.10
N LYS A 258 -5.49 -12.02 8.17
CA LYS A 258 -4.58 -12.19 7.04
C LYS A 258 -4.31 -13.66 6.72
N LEU A 259 -4.10 -14.51 7.73
CA LEU A 259 -3.93 -15.95 7.54
C LEU A 259 -5.16 -16.57 6.86
N LEU A 260 -6.37 -16.18 7.26
CA LEU A 260 -7.61 -16.64 6.61
C LEU A 260 -7.69 -16.23 5.15
N ASP A 261 -7.30 -14.98 4.85
CA ASP A 261 -7.25 -14.48 3.48
C ASP A 261 -6.25 -15.29 2.63
N MET A 262 -5.05 -15.54 3.17
CA MET A 262 -4.04 -16.36 2.51
C MET A 262 -4.56 -17.79 2.25
N ARG A 263 -5.15 -18.46 3.26
CA ARG A 263 -5.72 -19.81 3.11
C ARG A 263 -6.86 -19.85 2.11
N LYS A 264 -7.75 -18.85 2.11
CA LYS A 264 -8.84 -18.75 1.15
C LYS A 264 -8.34 -18.63 -0.29
N ILE A 265 -7.24 -17.92 -0.51
CA ILE A 265 -6.60 -17.77 -1.82
C ILE A 265 -5.96 -19.09 -2.25
N TYR A 266 -5.19 -19.72 -1.35
CA TYR A 266 -4.59 -21.04 -1.54
C TYR A 266 -5.63 -22.11 -1.92
N LEU A 267 -6.69 -22.28 -1.12
CA LEU A 267 -7.73 -23.29 -1.34
C LEU A 267 -8.53 -23.10 -2.63
N ARG A 268 -8.65 -21.85 -3.09
CA ARG A 268 -9.32 -21.54 -4.37
C ARG A 268 -8.51 -22.02 -5.58
N LYS A 269 -7.30 -22.55 -5.39
CA LYS A 269 -6.36 -22.93 -6.46
C LYS A 269 -6.28 -21.85 -7.53
N SER A 270 -6.30 -20.59 -7.09
CA SER A 270 -6.50 -19.47 -8.01
C SER A 270 -5.39 -19.45 -9.04
N THR A 271 -5.73 -19.22 -10.31
CA THR A 271 -4.76 -18.97 -11.39
C THR A 271 -3.61 -18.12 -10.87
N TYR A 272 -2.37 -18.53 -11.16
CA TYR A 272 -1.11 -17.99 -10.63
C TYR A 272 -1.15 -16.49 -10.28
N SER A 273 -1.75 -15.63 -11.10
CA SER A 273 -1.89 -14.19 -10.83
C SER A 273 -2.51 -13.82 -9.47
N ARG A 274 -3.52 -14.54 -8.96
CA ARG A 274 -4.15 -14.23 -7.66
C ARG A 274 -3.41 -14.84 -6.47
N ALA A 275 -2.53 -15.80 -6.70
CA ALA A 275 -1.73 -16.49 -5.68
C ALA A 275 -0.27 -16.03 -5.67
N ALA A 276 0.14 -15.22 -6.64
CA ALA A 276 1.52 -14.83 -6.90
C ALA A 276 2.19 -14.07 -5.74
N HIS A 277 1.40 -13.53 -4.80
CA HIS A 277 1.89 -12.80 -3.63
C HIS A 277 1.91 -13.65 -2.35
N LEU A 278 1.52 -14.92 -2.41
CA LEU A 278 1.68 -15.83 -1.27
C LEU A 278 3.10 -16.45 -1.31
N PRO A 279 3.74 -16.66 -0.15
CA PRO A 279 5.02 -17.35 -0.10
C PRO A 279 4.99 -18.70 -0.82
N ASP A 280 5.94 -18.93 -1.73
CA ASP A 280 5.99 -20.12 -2.59
C ASP A 280 6.01 -21.42 -1.79
N VAL A 281 6.61 -21.39 -0.59
CA VAL A 281 6.68 -22.55 0.31
C VAL A 281 5.31 -23.10 0.69
N ILE A 282 4.23 -22.31 0.63
CA ILE A 282 2.86 -22.81 0.88
C ILE A 282 2.41 -23.77 -0.23
N PHE A 283 2.94 -23.62 -1.45
CA PHE A 283 2.58 -24.45 -2.60
C PHE A 283 3.48 -25.67 -2.79
N ASP A 284 4.60 -25.77 -2.06
CA ASP A 284 5.46 -26.96 -2.01
C ASP A 284 4.77 -28.08 -1.19
N PRO A 285 4.33 -29.19 -1.82
CA PRO A 285 3.59 -30.26 -1.15
C PRO A 285 4.33 -30.92 0.02
N ASP A 286 5.67 -30.87 0.00
CA ASP A 286 6.50 -31.49 1.04
C ASP A 286 6.66 -30.57 2.27
N SER A 287 6.31 -29.30 2.15
CA SER A 287 6.49 -28.31 3.20
C SER A 287 5.45 -28.44 4.33
N VAL A 288 5.87 -28.06 5.54
CA VAL A 288 4.94 -27.96 6.68
C VAL A 288 3.90 -26.86 6.44
N ALA A 289 4.29 -25.78 5.76
CA ALA A 289 3.38 -24.70 5.41
C ALA A 289 2.21 -25.18 4.54
N HIS A 290 2.48 -26.05 3.57
CA HIS A 290 1.44 -26.64 2.73
C HIS A 290 0.44 -27.45 3.56
N LYS A 291 0.94 -28.34 4.44
CA LYS A 291 0.10 -29.13 5.35
C LYS A 291 -0.76 -28.26 6.25
N ILE A 292 -0.20 -27.16 6.77
CA ILE A 292 -0.95 -26.16 7.55
C ILE A 292 -2.07 -25.51 6.72
N PHE A 293 -1.84 -25.21 5.45
CA PHE A 293 -2.83 -24.53 4.62
C PHE A 293 -3.91 -25.47 4.05
N GLU A 294 -3.61 -26.77 3.91
CA GLU A 294 -4.60 -27.82 3.63
C GLU A 294 -5.45 -28.17 4.86
N ALA A 295 -4.88 -28.07 6.07
CA ALA A 295 -5.51 -28.42 7.34
C ALA A 295 -6.88 -27.76 7.56
N ASP A 296 -7.78 -28.40 8.30
CA ASP A 296 -9.07 -27.82 8.68
C ASP A 296 -8.93 -26.89 9.89
N TRP A 297 -8.78 -25.59 9.63
CA TRP A 297 -8.69 -24.57 10.70
C TRP A 297 -9.95 -24.37 11.54
N SER A 298 -11.02 -25.13 11.28
CA SER A 298 -12.20 -25.19 12.15
C SER A 298 -12.18 -26.38 13.11
N ASP A 299 -11.35 -27.40 12.84
CA ASP A 299 -11.20 -28.57 13.69
C ASP A 299 -10.11 -28.34 14.75
N PRO A 300 -10.46 -28.27 16.05
CA PRO A 300 -9.49 -28.15 17.13
C PRO A 300 -8.64 -29.41 17.34
N LYS A 301 -8.90 -30.51 16.63
CA LYS A 301 -8.12 -31.75 16.68
C LYS A 301 -7.13 -31.88 15.52
N ASP A 302 -7.22 -31.04 14.50
CA ASP A 302 -6.26 -31.07 13.40
C ASP A 302 -4.91 -30.50 13.90
N PRO A 303 -3.85 -31.32 13.98
CA PRO A 303 -2.57 -30.89 14.52
C PRO A 303 -1.94 -29.76 13.70
N PHE A 304 -2.21 -29.67 12.40
CA PHE A 304 -1.68 -28.62 11.54
C PHE A 304 -2.51 -27.32 11.61
N ALA A 305 -3.70 -27.35 12.21
CA ALA A 305 -4.49 -26.15 12.50
C ALA A 305 -4.07 -25.41 13.78
N PHE A 306 -3.29 -26.05 14.66
CA PHE A 306 -2.97 -25.56 16.00
C PHE A 306 -2.38 -24.15 16.02
N GLY A 307 -1.40 -23.83 15.16
CA GLY A 307 -0.79 -22.51 15.16
C GLY A 307 -1.78 -21.39 14.78
N TYR A 308 -2.66 -21.63 13.81
CA TYR A 308 -3.69 -20.66 13.46
C TYR A 308 -4.72 -20.50 14.59
N LEU A 309 -5.18 -21.60 15.18
CA LEU A 309 -6.15 -21.58 16.28
C LEU A 309 -5.59 -20.85 17.52
N ALA A 310 -4.31 -21.08 17.84
CA ALA A 310 -3.61 -20.42 18.93
C ALA A 310 -3.51 -18.90 18.71
N LEU A 311 -3.18 -18.47 17.47
CA LEU A 311 -3.13 -17.05 17.12
C LEU A 311 -4.51 -16.39 17.10
N LYS A 312 -5.56 -17.13 16.69
CA LYS A 312 -6.94 -16.62 16.66
C LYS A 312 -7.54 -16.49 18.04
N TYR A 313 -7.24 -17.41 18.95
CA TYR A 313 -7.88 -17.53 20.27
C TYR A 313 -6.87 -17.39 21.41
N LYS A 314 -5.89 -16.47 21.29
CA LYS A 314 -4.81 -16.27 22.26
C LYS A 314 -5.28 -16.21 23.72
N SER A 315 -6.43 -15.59 24.00
CA SER A 315 -7.02 -15.50 25.36
C SER A 315 -7.53 -16.83 25.94
N LYS A 316 -7.70 -17.87 25.11
CA LYS A 316 -8.18 -19.20 25.49
C LYS A 316 -7.12 -20.29 25.34
N TRP A 317 -5.98 -19.99 24.69
CA TRP A 317 -4.91 -20.96 24.46
C TRP A 317 -3.97 -21.12 25.67
N SER A 318 -4.17 -20.37 26.75
CA SER A 318 -3.49 -20.55 28.02
C SER A 318 -4.10 -21.72 28.80
N GLY A 319 -3.66 -22.94 28.49
CA GLY A 319 -3.81 -24.11 29.37
C GLY A 319 -4.81 -25.17 28.90
N GLN A 320 -4.30 -26.40 28.82
CA GLN A 320 -4.98 -27.68 28.53
C GLN A 320 -5.23 -28.03 27.06
N ALA A 321 -4.15 -28.25 26.31
CA ALA A 321 -4.13 -29.40 25.41
C ALA A 321 -3.89 -30.65 26.26
N THR A 322 -4.96 -31.31 26.67
CA THR A 322 -4.91 -32.64 27.29
C THR A 322 -4.37 -33.60 26.23
N LEU A 323 -3.05 -33.80 26.20
CA LEU A 323 -2.45 -34.97 25.57
C LEU A 323 -2.98 -36.19 26.32
N SER A 324 -4.04 -36.80 25.77
CA SER A 324 -4.48 -38.12 26.17
C SER A 324 -3.31 -39.06 26.01
N LYS A 325 -2.68 -39.42 27.14
CA LYS A 325 -1.78 -40.56 27.25
C LYS A 325 -2.59 -41.82 26.92
N HIS A 326 -2.58 -42.22 25.67
CA HIS A 326 -2.69 -43.63 25.31
C HIS A 326 -1.28 -44.12 25.01
N ASN A 327 -0.67 -44.71 26.04
CA ASN A 327 0.32 -45.79 25.95
C ASN A 327 0.68 -46.23 27.38
N ALA A 328 -0.16 -47.11 27.92
CA ALA A 328 0.18 -48.20 28.83
C ALA A 328 -1.03 -49.15 28.88
#